data_AF-A0A9K3L1M2-F1
#
_entry.id   AF-A0A9K3L1M2-F1
#
_cell.length_a   1.000
_cell.length_b   1.000
_cell.length_c   1.000
_cell.angle_alpha   90.00
_cell.angle_beta   90.00
_cell.angle_gamma   90.00
#
_symmetry.space_group_name_H-M   'P 1'
#
loop_
_entity.id
_entity.type
_entity.pdbx_description
1 polymer ?
#
loop_
_entity_poly.entity_id
_entity_poly.type
_entity_poly.pdbx_seq_one_letter_code
_entity_poly.pdbx_strand_id
1 'polypeptide(L)'
;MAEDLFTPYIQQLPPGVAGNYDEDEVLALNGSLEDIIAKGWTFHDFCTFSKDSLIFWTPDASIVSYLDVPSHHNYTVDMIFPPTSSSKKKTLHIAAVNSEATAPVLTSLLAFFIASHMDEQEMEIIFKAFATNPRKDFGGLDFSASSLLAKTLCASSCRISLSFQFMTLSPSQCQAIFSSLGLYSIEFRQCTTGEGLRESLRNCKPAFGPKKLKISCTQQEFATIAEGLRDNSSLTELELQLHFIFNDDDMQRITAALQCQEMENLVLEYLDMDDDGWSLLCKALGEHSKIRTVTLAFTDKFADAARRLTPERRRTRSEAILNLIQTSPTIQELNWPEFQQDESLGPVVQKQLEEKRGRN
;
A
#
# COMPACT_ATOMS: atom_id res chain seq x y z
N MET A 1 -18.80 -0.95 33.36
CA MET A 1 -17.56 -0.29 32.89
C MET A 1 -17.64 0.20 31.45
N ALA A 2 -18.54 -0.33 30.60
CA ALA A 2 -18.79 0.23 29.26
C ALA A 2 -19.93 1.27 29.23
N GLU A 3 -20.85 1.23 30.21
CA GLU A 3 -22.09 2.03 30.20
C GLU A 3 -21.87 3.56 30.24
N ASP A 4 -20.72 4.03 30.72
CA ASP A 4 -20.37 5.45 30.68
C ASP A 4 -19.70 5.87 29.36
N LEU A 5 -19.11 4.92 28.65
CA LEU A 5 -18.47 5.12 27.35
C LEU A 5 -19.45 5.09 26.18
N PHE A 6 -20.60 4.42 26.30
CA PHE A 6 -21.53 4.25 25.19
C PHE A 6 -22.97 4.57 25.59
N THR A 7 -23.70 5.27 24.72
CA THR A 7 -25.14 5.52 24.90
C THR A 7 -25.95 4.99 23.71
N PRO A 8 -27.21 4.55 23.90
CA PRO A 8 -28.07 4.19 22.79
C PRO A 8 -28.25 5.37 21.81
N TYR A 9 -28.12 5.10 20.51
CA TYR A 9 -28.16 6.12 19.45
C TYR A 9 -29.28 5.90 18.42
N ILE A 10 -30.03 4.80 18.53
CA ILE A 10 -31.07 4.42 17.56
C ILE A 10 -32.11 5.53 17.29
N GLN A 11 -32.44 6.35 18.29
CA GLN A 11 -33.43 7.43 18.18
C GLN A 11 -32.94 8.61 17.32
N GLN A 12 -31.64 8.72 17.06
CA GLN A 12 -31.05 9.75 16.20
C GLN A 12 -30.94 9.31 14.75
N LEU A 13 -31.22 8.03 14.44
CA LEU A 13 -31.20 7.53 13.08
C LEU A 13 -32.43 7.99 12.28
N PRO A 14 -32.31 8.18 10.95
CA PRO A 14 -33.47 8.42 10.10
C PRO A 14 -34.51 7.30 10.25
N PRO A 15 -35.83 7.60 10.21
CA PRO A 15 -36.89 6.61 10.46
C PRO A 15 -36.84 5.35 9.56
N GLY A 16 -36.29 5.45 8.35
CA GLY A 16 -36.12 4.31 7.44
C GLY A 16 -34.89 3.43 7.71
N VAL A 17 -33.99 3.87 8.59
CA VAL A 17 -32.77 3.15 8.96
C VAL A 17 -32.93 2.50 10.33
N ALA A 18 -33.54 3.21 11.28
CA ALA A 18 -33.75 2.72 12.65
C ALA A 18 -34.48 1.37 12.72
N GLY A 19 -35.42 1.11 11.80
CA GLY A 19 -36.20 -0.12 11.77
C GLY A 19 -35.43 -1.40 11.40
N ASN A 20 -34.14 -1.30 11.06
CA ASN A 20 -33.29 -2.44 10.71
C ASN A 20 -32.40 -2.93 11.86
N TYR A 21 -32.42 -2.28 13.03
CA TYR A 21 -31.52 -2.57 14.15
C TYR A 21 -32.29 -2.64 15.47
N ASP A 22 -31.80 -3.45 16.41
CA ASP A 22 -32.29 -3.43 17.79
C ASP A 22 -31.72 -2.22 18.57
N GLU A 23 -32.43 -1.71 19.58
CA GLU A 23 -32.02 -0.49 20.32
C GLU A 23 -30.64 -0.63 20.98
N ASP A 24 -30.28 -1.84 21.39
CA ASP A 24 -29.00 -2.17 22.03
C ASP A 24 -27.86 -2.39 21.03
N GLU A 25 -28.17 -2.51 19.73
CA GLU A 25 -27.19 -2.71 18.67
C GLU A 25 -26.65 -1.40 18.10
N VAL A 26 -27.29 -0.26 18.37
CA VAL A 26 -26.87 1.05 17.86
C VAL A 26 -26.44 1.95 19.00
N LEU A 27 -25.13 2.13 19.14
CA LEU A 27 -24.51 2.88 20.23
C LEU A 27 -23.82 4.13 19.69
N ALA A 28 -23.66 5.15 20.54
CA ALA A 28 -22.79 6.29 20.32
C ALA A 28 -21.67 6.32 21.36
N LEU A 29 -20.45 6.60 20.91
CA LEU A 29 -19.31 6.80 21.79
C LEU A 29 -19.45 8.14 22.54
N ASN A 30 -19.54 8.07 23.86
CA ASN A 30 -19.49 9.22 24.75
C ASN A 30 -18.01 9.60 24.98
N GLY A 31 -17.50 10.57 24.21
CA GLY A 31 -16.14 11.09 24.37
C GLY A 31 -15.23 10.71 23.21
N SER A 32 -14.00 10.31 23.53
CA SER A 32 -12.91 10.05 22.57
C SER A 32 -12.31 8.65 22.76
N LEU A 33 -11.52 8.17 21.79
CA LEU A 33 -10.79 6.91 21.98
C LEU A 33 -9.68 7.04 23.04
N GLU A 34 -9.17 8.24 23.25
CA GLU A 34 -8.26 8.53 24.34
C GLU A 34 -8.91 8.25 25.70
N ASP A 35 -10.22 8.50 25.84
CA ASP A 35 -10.97 8.16 27.05
C ASP A 35 -11.11 6.63 27.21
N ILE A 36 -11.29 5.90 26.11
CA ILE A 36 -11.29 4.43 26.09
C ILE A 36 -9.94 3.88 26.55
N ILE A 37 -8.84 4.39 25.97
CA ILE A 37 -7.46 4.03 26.35
C ILE A 37 -7.21 4.37 27.83
N ALA A 38 -7.62 5.55 28.29
CA ALA A 38 -7.44 5.99 29.67
C ALA A 38 -8.21 5.12 30.68
N LYS A 39 -9.32 4.51 30.26
CA LYS A 39 -10.06 3.50 31.04
C LYS A 39 -9.44 2.10 30.97
N GLY A 40 -8.31 1.95 30.30
CA GLY A 40 -7.55 0.70 30.23
C GLY A 40 -8.10 -0.30 29.24
N TRP A 41 -8.99 0.10 28.33
CA TRP A 41 -9.45 -0.77 27.25
C TRP A 41 -8.33 -0.99 26.25
N THR A 42 -8.13 -2.24 25.87
CA THR A 42 -7.33 -2.60 24.70
C THR A 42 -8.18 -2.54 23.44
N PHE A 43 -7.53 -2.49 22.27
CA PHE A 43 -8.23 -2.64 21.00
C PHE A 43 -9.03 -3.94 20.91
N HIS A 44 -8.53 -5.03 21.53
CA HIS A 44 -9.25 -6.29 21.59
C HIS A 44 -10.54 -6.19 22.41
N ASP A 45 -10.50 -5.49 23.55
CA ASP A 45 -11.70 -5.24 24.37
C ASP A 45 -12.73 -4.43 23.57
N PHE A 46 -12.27 -3.39 22.86
CA PHE A 46 -13.11 -2.58 21.99
C PHE A 46 -13.76 -3.42 20.88
N CYS A 47 -12.99 -4.23 20.15
CA CYS A 47 -13.53 -5.11 19.10
C CYS A 47 -14.51 -6.15 19.65
N THR A 48 -14.22 -6.71 20.83
CA THR A 48 -15.09 -7.71 21.47
C THR A 48 -16.42 -7.08 21.86
N PHE A 49 -16.39 -5.85 22.38
CA PHE A 49 -17.59 -5.07 22.68
C PHE A 49 -18.37 -4.68 21.41
N SER A 50 -17.67 -4.22 20.37
CA SER A 50 -18.29 -3.72 19.14
C SER A 50 -18.71 -4.83 18.16
N LYS A 51 -18.52 -6.10 18.52
CA LYS A 51 -18.68 -7.23 17.60
C LYS A 51 -20.10 -7.27 17.01
N ASP A 52 -21.09 -7.02 17.86
CA ASP A 52 -22.50 -7.10 17.50
C ASP A 52 -23.18 -5.72 17.48
N SER A 53 -22.40 -4.62 17.47
CA SER A 53 -22.92 -3.26 17.57
C SER A 53 -22.41 -2.32 16.47
N LEU A 54 -23.29 -1.44 16.00
CA LEU A 54 -23.01 -0.26 15.19
C LEU A 54 -22.68 0.91 16.13
N ILE A 55 -21.41 1.34 16.15
CA ILE A 55 -20.95 2.40 17.06
C ILE A 55 -20.77 3.70 16.30
N PHE A 56 -21.66 4.68 16.51
CA PHE A 56 -21.50 6.05 16.04
C PHE A 56 -20.44 6.77 16.87
N TRP A 57 -19.44 7.33 16.20
CA TRP A 57 -18.47 8.23 16.81
C TRP A 57 -18.93 9.68 16.64
N THR A 58 -19.25 10.03 15.40
CA THR A 58 -19.85 11.31 15.05
C THR A 58 -21.17 11.02 14.33
N PRO A 59 -22.04 12.03 14.13
CA PRO A 59 -23.22 11.86 13.31
C PRO A 59 -22.91 11.35 11.88
N ASP A 60 -21.69 11.61 11.39
CA ASP A 60 -21.23 11.29 10.04
C ASP A 60 -20.22 10.13 9.97
N ALA A 61 -19.88 9.52 11.11
CA ALA A 61 -18.90 8.43 11.18
C ALA A 61 -19.35 7.38 12.19
N SER A 62 -19.63 6.18 11.68
CA SER A 62 -19.91 4.99 12.49
C SER A 62 -18.90 3.89 12.21
N ILE A 63 -18.67 3.02 13.20
CA ILE A 63 -17.80 1.85 13.18
C ILE A 63 -18.69 0.61 13.20
N VAL A 64 -18.44 -0.32 12.28
CA VAL A 64 -19.17 -1.59 12.16
C VAL A 64 -18.18 -2.75 12.01
N SER A 65 -18.41 -3.85 12.73
CA SER A 65 -17.57 -5.05 12.71
C SER A 65 -18.01 -6.15 11.72
N TYR A 66 -18.92 -5.87 10.79
CA TYR A 66 -19.54 -6.87 9.90
C TYR A 66 -19.00 -6.87 8.47
N LEU A 67 -19.09 -8.01 7.78
CA LEU A 67 -18.69 -8.19 6.38
C LEU A 67 -19.68 -7.59 5.37
N ASP A 68 -20.97 -7.50 5.73
CA ASP A 68 -22.03 -7.00 4.87
C ASP A 68 -22.44 -5.59 5.28
N VAL A 69 -21.88 -4.60 4.59
CA VAL A 69 -22.13 -3.18 4.86
C VAL A 69 -23.49 -2.78 4.29
N PRO A 70 -24.30 -1.99 5.02
CA PRO A 70 -25.50 -1.39 4.44
C PRO A 70 -25.11 -0.46 3.29
N SER A 71 -25.48 -0.83 2.06
CA SER A 71 -25.20 -0.06 0.83
C SER A 71 -25.90 1.30 0.74
N HIS A 72 -26.60 1.72 1.80
CA HIS A 72 -27.53 2.84 1.82
C HIS A 72 -27.13 3.97 2.79
N HIS A 73 -25.91 3.97 3.35
CA HIS A 73 -25.49 5.00 4.30
C HIS A 73 -24.38 5.91 3.74
N ASN A 74 -24.59 7.22 3.87
CA ASN A 74 -23.64 8.26 3.44
C ASN A 74 -22.49 8.50 4.45
N TYR A 75 -22.40 7.70 5.53
CA TYR A 75 -21.76 8.09 6.80
C TYR A 75 -20.87 6.99 7.44
N THR A 76 -20.41 6.00 6.68
CA THR A 76 -19.86 4.78 7.31
C THR A 76 -18.34 4.69 7.20
N VAL A 77 -17.69 4.48 8.35
CA VAL A 77 -16.33 3.94 8.46
C VAL A 77 -16.47 2.45 8.73
N ASP A 78 -16.36 1.63 7.69
CA ASP A 78 -16.43 0.18 7.87
C ASP A 78 -15.11 -0.32 8.44
N MET A 79 -15.16 -1.04 9.57
CA MET A 79 -13.99 -1.65 10.17
C MET A 79 -14.10 -3.15 10.11
N ILE A 80 -13.52 -3.72 9.05
CA ILE A 80 -13.46 -5.18 8.94
C ILE A 80 -12.21 -5.65 9.66
N PHE A 81 -12.43 -6.32 10.78
CA PHE A 81 -11.42 -7.08 11.49
C PHE A 81 -11.42 -8.50 10.95
N PRO A 82 -10.42 -8.91 10.14
CA PRO A 82 -10.29 -10.32 9.86
C PRO A 82 -10.08 -11.04 11.21
N PRO A 83 -10.85 -12.11 11.51
CA PRO A 83 -10.65 -12.87 12.73
C PRO A 83 -9.19 -13.26 12.82
N THR A 84 -8.60 -13.15 14.02
CA THR A 84 -7.18 -13.36 14.29
C THR A 84 -6.69 -14.63 13.62
N SER A 85 -6.15 -14.52 12.41
CA SER A 85 -5.45 -15.62 11.78
C SER A 85 -4.15 -15.80 12.54
N SER A 86 -3.61 -17.01 12.58
CA SER A 86 -2.32 -17.34 13.22
C SER A 86 -1.11 -16.62 12.59
N SER A 87 -1.33 -15.62 11.72
CA SER A 87 -0.30 -14.81 11.11
C SER A 87 0.28 -13.80 12.11
N LYS A 88 1.59 -13.59 12.04
CA LYS A 88 2.32 -12.50 12.71
C LYS A 88 1.94 -11.09 12.23
N LYS A 89 1.02 -11.01 11.27
CA LYS A 89 0.57 -9.79 10.61
C LYS A 89 -0.88 -9.56 10.98
N LYS A 90 -1.18 -8.39 11.53
CA LYS A 90 -2.54 -7.90 11.78
C LYS A 90 -2.93 -6.91 10.69
N THR A 91 -4.14 -7.06 10.15
CA THR A 91 -4.65 -6.17 9.10
C THR A 91 -5.90 -5.45 9.62
N LEU A 92 -5.90 -4.12 9.55
CA LEU A 92 -7.06 -3.27 9.84
C LEU A 92 -7.61 -2.72 8.52
N HIS A 93 -8.79 -3.17 8.13
CA HIS A 93 -9.48 -2.60 6.97
C HIS A 93 -10.37 -1.46 7.43
N ILE A 94 -10.21 -0.32 6.78
CA ILE A 94 -11.03 0.86 7.01
C ILE A 94 -11.61 1.29 5.67
N ALA A 95 -12.91 1.09 5.49
CA ALA A 95 -13.61 1.63 4.33
C ALA A 95 -14.33 2.92 4.68
N ALA A 96 -14.26 3.95 3.84
CA ALA A 96 -14.98 5.20 4.07
C ALA A 96 -15.74 5.65 2.81
N VAL A 97 -17.02 5.98 2.96
CA VAL A 97 -17.85 6.60 1.90
C VAL A 97 -17.51 8.10 1.74
N ASN A 98 -17.09 8.72 2.84
CA ASN A 98 -16.61 10.10 2.89
C ASN A 98 -15.30 10.16 3.69
N SER A 99 -14.17 10.03 2.99
CA SER A 99 -12.84 10.05 3.59
C SER A 99 -12.48 11.37 4.30
N GLU A 100 -13.15 12.47 3.95
CA GLU A 100 -12.93 13.76 4.59
C GLU A 100 -13.55 13.81 5.99
N ALA A 101 -14.84 13.51 6.09
CA ALA A 101 -15.58 13.52 7.36
C ALA A 101 -15.04 12.50 8.38
N THR A 102 -14.35 11.47 7.90
CA THR A 102 -13.89 10.35 8.72
C THR A 102 -12.44 10.50 9.20
N ALA A 103 -11.66 11.43 8.66
CA ALA A 103 -10.23 11.59 9.00
C ALA A 103 -9.90 11.73 10.50
N PRO A 104 -10.64 12.51 11.32
CA PRO A 104 -10.37 12.59 12.76
C PRO A 104 -10.56 11.25 13.49
N VAL A 105 -11.62 10.53 13.09
CA VAL A 105 -11.98 9.19 13.58
C VAL A 105 -10.87 8.21 13.21
N LEU A 106 -10.38 8.25 11.96
CA LEU A 106 -9.27 7.41 11.47
C LEU A 106 -7.97 7.64 12.23
N THR A 107 -7.61 8.90 12.49
CA THR A 107 -6.36 9.24 13.18
C THR A 107 -6.34 8.68 14.59
N SER A 108 -7.44 8.84 15.31
CA SER A 108 -7.61 8.39 16.68
C SER A 108 -7.68 6.86 16.77
N LEU A 109 -8.39 6.22 15.82
CA LEU A 109 -8.46 4.76 15.72
C LEU A 109 -7.12 4.12 15.42
N LEU A 110 -6.37 4.72 14.51
CA LEU A 110 -5.04 4.25 14.18
C LEU A 110 -4.11 4.35 15.38
N ALA A 111 -4.13 5.47 16.10
CA ALA A 111 -3.37 5.61 17.33
C ALA A 111 -3.74 4.55 18.38
N PHE A 112 -5.04 4.30 18.58
CA PHE A 112 -5.52 3.27 19.51
C PHE A 112 -5.11 1.85 19.09
N PHE A 113 -5.23 1.55 17.80
CA PHE A 113 -4.85 0.26 17.23
C PHE A 113 -3.35 -0.01 17.41
N ILE A 114 -2.50 0.98 17.08
CA ILE A 114 -1.05 0.84 17.24
C ILE A 114 -0.67 0.72 18.71
N ALA A 115 -1.25 1.57 19.58
CA ALA A 115 -0.95 1.54 21.02
C ALA A 115 -1.31 0.19 21.67
N SER A 116 -2.34 -0.49 21.16
CA SER A 116 -2.78 -1.79 21.69
C SER A 116 -1.98 -2.99 21.17
N HIS A 117 -1.11 -2.79 20.17
CA HIS A 117 -0.37 -3.86 19.51
C HIS A 117 1.14 -3.57 19.47
N MET A 118 1.65 -2.86 20.49
CA MET A 118 3.06 -2.46 20.55
C MET A 118 4.03 -3.66 20.55
N ASP A 119 3.57 -4.84 20.97
CA ASP A 119 4.37 -6.07 21.01
C ASP A 119 4.39 -6.85 19.68
N GLU A 120 3.64 -6.42 18.65
CA GLU A 120 3.55 -7.10 17.36
C GLU A 120 4.70 -6.73 16.41
N GLN A 121 5.12 -7.69 15.57
CA GLN A 121 6.22 -7.49 14.62
C GLN A 121 5.79 -6.70 13.37
N GLU A 122 4.57 -6.91 12.88
CA GLU A 122 4.10 -6.31 11.63
C GLU A 122 2.60 -6.00 11.67
N MET A 123 2.27 -4.82 11.17
CA MET A 123 0.92 -4.29 11.12
C MET A 123 0.64 -3.71 9.74
N GLU A 124 -0.55 -3.97 9.23
CA GLU A 124 -1.05 -3.41 7.98
C GLU A 124 -2.38 -2.70 8.23
N ILE A 125 -2.49 -1.48 7.74
CA ILE A 125 -3.73 -0.71 7.75
C ILE A 125 -4.09 -0.37 6.31
N ILE A 126 -5.30 -0.73 5.92
CA ILE A 126 -5.82 -0.56 4.58
C ILE A 126 -6.95 0.45 4.62
N PHE A 127 -6.69 1.65 4.12
CA PHE A 127 -7.67 2.69 3.87
C PHE A 127 -8.25 2.53 2.46
N LYS A 128 -9.53 2.23 2.39
CA LYS A 128 -10.25 2.03 1.13
C LYS A 128 -11.40 3.02 1.03
N ALA A 129 -11.33 3.93 0.07
CA ALA A 129 -12.53 4.65 -0.32
C ALA A 129 -13.36 3.78 -1.27
N PHE A 130 -14.69 3.92 -1.24
CA PHE A 130 -15.49 3.41 -2.36
C PHE A 130 -15.07 4.15 -3.63
N ALA A 131 -14.96 3.42 -4.75
CA ALA A 131 -14.61 4.02 -6.03
C ALA A 131 -15.73 4.95 -6.50
N THR A 132 -15.66 6.23 -6.11
CA THR A 132 -16.55 7.29 -6.58
C THR A 132 -15.93 8.00 -7.78
N ASN A 133 -16.76 8.57 -8.65
CA ASN A 133 -16.31 9.45 -9.73
C ASN A 133 -17.06 10.80 -9.63
N PRO A 134 -16.38 11.93 -9.30
CA PRO A 134 -14.94 12.03 -9.01
C PRO A 134 -14.55 11.32 -7.70
N ARG A 135 -13.27 10.95 -7.58
CA ARG A 135 -12.70 10.46 -6.31
C ARG A 135 -12.76 11.58 -5.28
N LYS A 136 -13.20 11.25 -4.07
CA LYS A 136 -13.21 12.22 -2.96
C LYS A 136 -11.80 12.38 -2.38
N ASP A 137 -11.55 13.56 -1.84
CA ASP A 137 -10.31 13.86 -1.15
C ASP A 137 -10.23 13.05 0.14
N PHE A 138 -9.06 12.49 0.41
CA PHE A 138 -8.75 11.95 1.73
C PHE A 138 -8.79 13.12 2.72
N GLY A 139 -9.43 13.00 3.88
CA GLY A 139 -9.40 14.07 4.89
C GLY A 139 -8.04 14.24 5.56
N GLY A 140 -7.13 13.30 5.30
CA GLY A 140 -5.78 13.28 5.83
C GLY A 140 -5.66 12.43 7.09
N LEU A 141 -4.42 12.11 7.42
CA LEU A 141 -4.02 11.68 8.75
C LEU A 141 -3.10 12.76 9.29
N ASP A 142 -3.28 13.14 10.54
CA ASP A 142 -2.34 14.08 11.16
C ASP A 142 -1.06 13.33 11.54
N PHE A 143 -0.04 13.41 10.67
CA PHE A 143 1.32 12.94 10.95
C PHE A 143 2.22 14.03 11.52
N SER A 144 1.67 15.17 11.98
CA SER A 144 2.48 16.19 12.64
C SER A 144 3.19 15.60 13.85
N ALA A 145 4.41 16.04 14.15
CA ALA A 145 5.18 15.51 15.29
C ALA A 145 4.44 15.67 16.64
N SER A 146 3.50 16.61 16.74
CA SER A 146 2.63 16.81 17.91
C SER A 146 1.48 15.81 18.01
N SER A 147 1.09 15.18 16.90
CA SER A 147 -0.08 14.30 16.84
C SER A 147 0.12 13.04 17.66
N LEU A 148 -0.98 12.49 18.17
CA LEU A 148 -0.97 11.21 18.88
C LEU A 148 -0.44 10.11 17.95
N LEU A 149 -0.88 10.10 16.69
CA LEU A 149 -0.45 9.13 15.69
C LEU A 149 1.07 9.14 15.48
N ALA A 150 1.68 10.30 15.26
CA ALA A 150 3.12 10.40 15.05
C ALA A 150 3.91 9.94 16.29
N LYS A 151 3.46 10.32 17.49
CA LYS A 151 4.07 9.86 18.74
C LYS A 151 3.98 8.33 18.88
N THR A 152 2.82 7.76 18.58
CA THR A 152 2.61 6.32 18.66
C THR A 152 3.44 5.57 17.62
N LEU A 153 3.53 6.07 16.38
CA LEU A 153 4.41 5.52 15.35
C LEU A 153 5.89 5.56 15.76
N CYS A 154 6.35 6.67 16.35
CA CYS A 154 7.74 6.81 16.81
C CYS A 154 8.08 5.89 17.98
N ALA A 155 7.11 5.63 18.87
CA ALA A 155 7.29 4.78 20.03
C ALA A 155 7.22 3.28 19.68
N SER A 156 6.57 2.94 18.56
CA SER A 156 6.33 1.57 18.17
C SER A 156 7.57 0.92 17.56
N SER A 157 7.87 -0.32 17.98
CA SER A 157 8.80 -1.20 17.28
C SER A 157 8.14 -1.93 16.10
N CYS A 158 6.84 -1.71 15.86
CA CYS A 158 6.08 -2.41 14.84
C CYS A 158 6.40 -1.89 13.43
N ARG A 159 6.47 -2.80 12.45
CA ARG A 159 6.56 -2.44 11.04
C ARG A 159 5.18 -2.12 10.52
N ILE A 160 4.90 -0.83 10.31
CA ILE A 160 3.58 -0.37 9.91
C ILE A 160 3.51 -0.17 8.40
N SER A 161 2.50 -0.78 7.79
CA SER A 161 2.20 -0.70 6.36
C SER A 161 0.88 0.02 6.15
N LEU A 162 0.85 1.07 5.32
CA LEU A 162 -0.38 1.78 4.96
C LEU A 162 -0.75 1.48 3.50
N SER A 163 -2.01 1.18 3.23
CA SER A 163 -2.51 1.00 1.86
C SER A 163 -3.66 1.97 1.62
N PHE A 164 -3.53 2.84 0.62
CA PHE A 164 -4.56 3.78 0.19
C PHE A 164 -5.15 3.29 -1.13
N GLN A 165 -6.47 3.16 -1.18
CA GLN A 165 -7.18 2.65 -2.36
C GLN A 165 -8.31 3.58 -2.79
N PHE A 166 -8.37 3.89 -4.09
CA PHE A 166 -9.45 4.63 -4.76
C PHE A 166 -9.71 6.06 -4.26
N MET A 167 -8.68 6.78 -3.82
CA MET A 167 -8.82 8.13 -3.25
C MET A 167 -7.87 9.16 -3.86
N THR A 168 -8.15 10.44 -3.59
CA THR A 168 -7.26 11.56 -3.94
C THR A 168 -6.45 11.97 -2.71
N LEU A 169 -5.14 12.10 -2.86
CA LEU A 169 -4.25 12.62 -1.83
C LEU A 169 -3.70 13.98 -2.26
N SER A 170 -3.78 14.97 -1.37
CA SER A 170 -3.21 16.29 -1.59
C SER A 170 -1.68 16.28 -1.44
N PRO A 171 -0.98 17.31 -1.91
CA PRO A 171 0.46 17.45 -1.70
C PRO A 171 0.88 17.44 -0.23
N SER A 172 0.13 18.11 0.64
CA SER A 172 0.43 18.13 2.08
C SER A 172 0.28 16.74 2.71
N GLN A 173 -0.66 15.93 2.23
CA GLN A 173 -0.85 14.55 2.71
C GLN A 173 0.29 13.63 2.28
N CYS A 174 0.68 13.69 1.01
CA CYS A 174 1.85 12.96 0.52
C CYS A 174 3.10 13.36 1.33
N GLN A 175 3.31 14.66 1.55
CA GLN A 175 4.45 15.15 2.31
C GLN A 175 4.43 14.65 3.77
N ALA A 176 3.27 14.69 4.42
CA ALA A 176 3.10 14.22 5.79
C ALA A 176 3.42 12.72 5.92
N ILE A 177 2.93 11.92 4.98
CA ILE A 177 3.22 10.49 4.89
C ILE A 177 4.73 10.22 4.75
N PHE A 178 5.41 10.87 3.80
CA PHE A 178 6.83 10.63 3.53
C PHE A 178 7.76 11.31 4.54
N SER A 179 7.24 12.20 5.39
CA SER A 179 7.97 12.80 6.52
C SER A 179 7.75 12.05 7.84
N SER A 180 6.86 11.07 7.87
CA SER A 180 6.56 10.31 9.08
C SER A 180 7.71 9.37 9.46
N LEU A 181 7.87 9.15 10.75
CA LEU A 181 8.78 8.14 11.30
C LEU A 181 8.01 6.84 11.53
N GLY A 182 8.67 5.69 11.38
CA GLY A 182 8.11 4.38 11.73
C GLY A 182 7.23 3.72 10.65
N LEU A 183 6.93 4.40 9.53
CA LEU A 183 6.30 3.73 8.39
C LEU A 183 7.30 2.83 7.69
N TYR A 184 6.96 1.55 7.54
CA TYR A 184 7.77 0.58 6.81
C TYR A 184 7.36 0.50 5.34
N SER A 185 6.06 0.39 5.07
CA SER A 185 5.54 0.22 3.71
C SER A 185 4.39 1.16 3.42
N ILE A 186 4.30 1.61 2.18
CA ILE A 186 3.12 2.29 1.68
C ILE A 186 2.66 1.75 0.33
N GLU A 187 1.35 1.67 0.14
CA GLU A 187 0.71 1.32 -1.11
C GLU A 187 -0.26 2.42 -1.56
N PHE A 188 -0.16 2.82 -2.82
CA PHE A 188 -1.14 3.65 -3.51
C PHE A 188 -1.77 2.83 -4.63
N ARG A 189 -2.98 2.31 -4.40
CA ARG A 189 -3.71 1.54 -5.38
C ARG A 189 -4.79 2.38 -6.04
N GLN A 190 -4.59 2.73 -7.30
CA GLN A 190 -5.53 3.57 -8.04
C GLN A 190 -5.88 4.83 -7.24
N CYS A 191 -4.85 5.54 -6.78
CA CYS A 191 -4.99 6.82 -6.10
C CYS A 191 -4.56 7.95 -7.03
N THR A 192 -5.09 9.14 -6.83
CA THR A 192 -4.65 10.36 -7.53
C THR A 192 -3.84 11.19 -6.56
N THR A 193 -2.53 11.32 -6.78
CA THR A 193 -1.62 12.00 -5.84
C THR A 193 -1.04 13.30 -6.38
N GLY A 194 -1.18 13.53 -7.70
CA GLY A 194 -0.63 14.68 -8.41
C GLY A 194 0.87 14.88 -8.15
N GLU A 195 1.29 16.15 -8.18
CA GLU A 195 2.67 16.59 -7.94
C GLU A 195 3.18 16.32 -6.52
N GLY A 196 2.25 16.17 -5.57
CA GLY A 196 2.54 15.93 -4.17
C GLY A 196 3.42 14.71 -3.92
N LEU A 197 3.10 13.60 -4.58
CA LEU A 197 3.87 12.37 -4.45
C LEU A 197 5.28 12.51 -5.06
N ARG A 198 5.41 13.17 -6.22
CA ARG A 198 6.72 13.42 -6.84
C ARG A 198 7.65 14.19 -5.91
N GLU A 199 7.17 15.30 -5.36
CA GLU A 199 7.96 16.12 -4.44
C GLU A 199 8.28 15.36 -3.15
N SER A 200 7.33 14.57 -2.64
CA SER A 200 7.52 13.75 -1.44
C SER A 200 8.59 12.67 -1.65
N LEU A 201 8.58 12.00 -2.80
CA LEU A 201 9.59 11.01 -3.17
C LEU A 201 10.99 11.64 -3.30
N ARG A 202 11.09 12.77 -4.02
CA ARG A 202 12.36 13.50 -4.21
C ARG A 202 12.95 13.98 -2.89
N ASN A 203 12.11 14.44 -1.96
CA ASN A 203 12.54 15.03 -0.70
C ASN A 203 12.59 14.04 0.46
N CYS A 204 12.26 12.76 0.23
CA CYS A 204 12.25 11.76 1.29
C CYS A 204 13.67 11.50 1.79
N LYS A 205 13.89 11.78 3.08
CA LYS A 205 15.19 11.58 3.72
C LYS A 205 15.35 10.11 4.14
N PRO A 206 16.56 9.52 4.13
CA PRO A 206 16.75 8.11 4.50
C PRO A 206 16.25 7.72 5.91
N ALA A 207 16.25 8.67 6.86
CA ALA A 207 15.76 8.45 8.22
C ALA A 207 14.23 8.53 8.37
N PHE A 208 13.53 8.99 7.33
CA PHE A 208 12.10 9.27 7.35
C PHE A 208 11.40 8.55 6.19
N GLY A 209 10.09 8.38 6.32
CA GLY A 209 9.25 7.80 5.28
C GLY A 209 9.40 6.30 5.12
N PRO A 210 8.61 5.72 4.20
CA PRO A 210 8.56 4.29 3.99
C PRO A 210 9.84 3.75 3.36
N LYS A 211 10.17 2.49 3.67
CA LYS A 211 11.23 1.71 3.00
C LYS A 211 10.72 0.97 1.78
N LYS A 212 9.42 0.68 1.77
CA LYS A 212 8.73 -0.01 0.69
C LYS A 212 7.63 0.85 0.10
N LEU A 213 7.60 0.95 -1.22
CA LEU A 213 6.57 1.66 -1.97
C LEU A 213 5.92 0.73 -2.99
N LYS A 214 4.60 0.61 -2.92
CA LYS A 214 3.77 -0.07 -3.91
C LYS A 214 2.87 0.95 -4.61
N ILE A 215 2.84 0.97 -5.93
CA ILE A 215 1.98 1.88 -6.68
C ILE A 215 1.31 1.18 -7.84
N SER A 216 -0.02 1.32 -7.94
CA SER A 216 -0.78 1.10 -9.17
C SER A 216 -1.17 2.46 -9.76
N CYS A 217 -0.64 2.75 -10.94
CA CYS A 217 -0.79 4.06 -11.58
C CYS A 217 -1.13 3.93 -13.08
N THR A 218 -1.71 4.99 -13.62
CA THR A 218 -1.86 5.19 -15.07
C THR A 218 -0.54 5.63 -15.69
N GLN A 219 -0.44 5.60 -17.03
CA GLN A 219 0.75 6.07 -17.77
C GLN A 219 1.10 7.54 -17.44
N GLN A 220 0.09 8.40 -17.32
CA GLN A 220 0.28 9.81 -16.99
C GLN A 220 0.86 9.99 -15.58
N GLU A 221 0.32 9.27 -14.60
CA GLU A 221 0.81 9.31 -13.22
C GLU A 221 2.21 8.73 -13.10
N PHE A 222 2.52 7.66 -13.85
CA PHE A 222 3.84 7.05 -13.89
C PHE A 222 4.93 8.07 -14.24
N ALA A 223 4.67 8.97 -15.19
CA ALA A 223 5.65 9.97 -15.59
C ALA A 223 6.06 10.88 -14.42
N THR A 224 5.08 11.38 -13.67
CA THR A 224 5.29 12.20 -12.47
C THR A 224 5.99 11.41 -11.36
N ILE A 225 5.64 10.14 -11.16
CA ILE A 225 6.24 9.27 -10.14
C ILE A 225 7.72 8.98 -10.46
N ALA A 226 8.03 8.63 -11.70
CA ALA A 226 9.38 8.28 -12.14
C ALA A 226 10.38 9.42 -11.91
N GLU A 227 9.96 10.67 -12.15
CA GLU A 227 10.78 11.85 -11.86
C GLU A 227 11.07 12.06 -10.36
N GLY A 228 10.17 11.62 -9.48
CA GLY A 228 10.37 11.65 -8.04
C GLY A 228 11.28 10.53 -7.55
N LEU A 229 11.17 9.35 -8.15
CA LEU A 229 11.97 8.18 -7.81
C LEU A 229 13.46 8.34 -8.16
N ARG A 230 13.79 8.98 -9.29
CA ARG A 230 15.18 9.19 -9.73
C ARG A 230 16.07 9.78 -8.65
N ASP A 231 15.54 10.72 -7.87
CA ASP A 231 16.27 11.48 -6.86
C ASP A 231 16.04 10.91 -5.43
N ASN A 232 15.27 9.84 -5.30
CA ASN A 232 14.97 9.22 -4.01
C ASN A 232 16.21 8.50 -3.44
N SER A 233 16.38 8.55 -2.12
CA SER A 233 17.48 7.89 -1.42
C SER A 233 17.02 7.15 -0.15
N SER A 234 15.72 6.88 -0.03
CA SER A 234 15.13 6.27 1.17
C SER A 234 14.53 4.89 0.93
N LEU A 235 14.02 4.65 -0.27
CA LEU A 235 13.33 3.41 -0.66
C LEU A 235 14.34 2.31 -0.94
N THR A 236 14.10 1.16 -0.31
CA THR A 236 14.85 -0.09 -0.54
C THR A 236 14.03 -1.11 -1.32
N GLU A 237 12.70 -0.94 -1.36
CA GLU A 237 11.77 -1.81 -2.09
C GLU A 237 10.78 -0.98 -2.91
N LEU A 238 10.66 -1.30 -4.20
CA LEU A 238 9.70 -0.67 -5.11
C LEU A 238 8.87 -1.75 -5.83
N GLU A 239 7.55 -1.56 -5.83
CA GLU A 239 6.59 -2.38 -6.56
C GLU A 239 5.69 -1.49 -7.42
N LEU A 240 5.77 -1.65 -8.74
CA LEU A 240 4.96 -0.88 -9.70
C LEU A 240 4.00 -1.81 -10.43
N GLN A 241 2.71 -1.50 -10.39
CA GLN A 241 1.66 -2.15 -11.16
C GLN A 241 1.28 -1.25 -12.34
N LEU A 242 1.80 -1.57 -13.52
CA LEU A 242 1.84 -0.67 -14.67
C LEU A 242 0.80 -1.11 -15.71
N HIS A 243 -0.42 -0.60 -15.63
CA HIS A 243 -1.54 -1.04 -16.47
C HIS A 243 -1.56 -0.39 -17.86
N PHE A 244 -0.40 -0.27 -18.53
CA PHE A 244 -0.26 0.36 -19.84
C PHE A 244 0.95 -0.21 -20.61
N ILE A 245 0.98 0.04 -21.92
CA ILE A 245 2.09 -0.37 -22.79
C ILE A 245 3.16 0.72 -22.74
N PHE A 246 4.40 0.32 -22.49
CA PHE A 246 5.55 1.22 -22.50
C PHE A 246 5.84 1.70 -23.92
N ASN A 247 6.00 3.01 -24.06
CA ASN A 247 6.67 3.63 -25.20
C ASN A 247 8.12 4.02 -24.84
N ASP A 248 8.84 4.58 -25.81
CA ASP A 248 10.23 5.03 -25.62
C ASP A 248 10.40 6.02 -24.46
N ASP A 249 9.45 6.94 -24.27
CA ASP A 249 9.52 7.92 -23.18
C ASP A 249 9.34 7.23 -21.83
N ASP A 250 8.40 6.28 -21.70
CA ASP A 250 8.19 5.51 -20.48
C ASP A 250 9.41 4.67 -20.14
N MET A 251 10.07 4.12 -21.17
CA MET A 251 11.33 3.39 -21.02
C MET A 251 12.46 4.29 -20.51
N GLN A 252 12.57 5.52 -21.03
CA GLN A 252 13.53 6.50 -20.51
C GLN A 252 13.22 6.88 -19.06
N ARG A 253 11.94 6.97 -18.69
CA ARG A 253 11.51 7.30 -17.33
C ARG A 253 11.81 6.19 -16.33
N ILE A 254 11.49 4.93 -16.65
CA ILE A 254 11.80 3.81 -15.73
C ILE A 254 13.31 3.65 -15.57
N THR A 255 14.09 3.76 -16.65
CA THR A 255 15.55 3.66 -16.56
C THR A 255 16.17 4.80 -15.75
N ALA A 256 15.63 6.02 -15.85
CA ALA A 256 16.01 7.12 -14.97
C ALA A 256 15.59 6.87 -13.52
N ALA A 257 14.39 6.35 -13.26
CA ALA A 257 13.93 6.02 -11.90
C ALA A 257 14.80 4.95 -11.23
N LEU A 258 15.33 4.00 -12.01
CA LEU A 258 16.29 2.98 -11.56
C LEU A 258 17.68 3.55 -11.22
N GLN A 259 17.92 4.87 -11.36
CA GLN A 259 19.13 5.49 -10.82
C GLN A 259 19.06 5.71 -9.29
N CYS A 260 17.91 5.42 -8.66
CA CYS A 260 17.73 5.42 -7.20
C CYS A 260 18.72 4.46 -6.53
N GLN A 261 19.75 5.01 -5.88
CA GLN A 261 20.93 4.24 -5.48
C GLN A 261 20.69 3.26 -4.32
N GLU A 262 19.59 3.40 -3.57
CA GLU A 262 19.31 2.61 -2.37
C GLU A 262 18.40 1.40 -2.63
N MET A 263 17.87 1.25 -3.84
CA MET A 263 16.92 0.18 -4.15
C MET A 263 17.60 -1.20 -4.14
N GLU A 264 17.04 -2.13 -3.37
CA GLU A 264 17.53 -3.51 -3.26
C GLU A 264 16.53 -4.52 -3.86
N ASN A 265 15.24 -4.21 -3.84
CA ASN A 265 14.19 -5.08 -4.36
C ASN A 265 13.29 -4.31 -5.32
N LEU A 266 13.10 -4.87 -6.51
CA LEU A 266 12.24 -4.31 -7.54
C LEU A 266 11.21 -5.34 -7.99
N VAL A 267 9.96 -4.93 -8.00
CA VAL A 267 8.85 -5.68 -8.58
C VAL A 267 8.18 -4.79 -9.62
N LEU A 268 8.13 -5.28 -10.86
CA LEU A 268 7.40 -4.63 -11.95
C LEU A 268 6.33 -5.60 -12.43
N GLU A 269 5.06 -5.23 -12.27
CA GLU A 269 3.91 -6.02 -12.69
C GLU A 269 3.23 -5.38 -13.90
N TYR A 270 2.56 -6.21 -14.70
CA TYR A 270 1.81 -5.80 -15.90
C TYR A 270 2.70 -5.18 -16.97
N LEU A 271 3.98 -5.57 -17.03
CA LEU A 271 4.88 -5.11 -18.07
C LEU A 271 4.30 -5.45 -19.46
N ASP A 272 4.30 -4.47 -20.35
CA ASP A 272 3.96 -4.66 -21.76
C ASP A 272 4.85 -3.72 -22.58
N MET A 273 5.79 -4.29 -23.32
CA MET A 273 6.84 -3.57 -24.06
C MET A 273 7.36 -4.43 -25.21
N ASP A 274 8.05 -3.82 -26.16
CA ASP A 274 8.77 -4.53 -27.22
C ASP A 274 10.12 -5.11 -26.73
N ASP A 275 10.93 -5.65 -27.64
CA ASP A 275 12.19 -6.30 -27.29
C ASP A 275 13.34 -5.31 -27.08
N ASP A 276 13.25 -4.11 -27.67
CA ASP A 276 14.22 -3.03 -27.47
C ASP A 276 14.04 -2.41 -26.08
N GLY A 277 12.79 -2.13 -25.67
CA GLY A 277 12.45 -1.73 -24.32
C GLY A 277 12.87 -2.77 -23.28
N TRP A 278 12.63 -4.06 -23.55
CA TRP A 278 13.07 -5.14 -22.66
C TRP A 278 14.61 -5.16 -22.49
N SER A 279 15.34 -5.03 -23.59
CA SER A 279 16.81 -5.01 -23.57
C SER A 279 17.34 -3.79 -22.82
N LEU A 280 16.70 -2.64 -22.99
CA LEU A 280 17.05 -1.40 -22.30
C LEU A 280 16.79 -1.50 -20.78
N LEU A 281 15.66 -2.09 -20.35
CA LEU A 281 15.38 -2.38 -18.94
C LEU A 281 16.46 -3.30 -18.36
N CYS A 282 16.77 -4.40 -19.04
CA CYS A 282 17.80 -5.34 -18.61
C CYS A 282 19.16 -4.66 -18.46
N LYS A 283 19.53 -3.79 -19.41
CA LYS A 283 20.78 -3.02 -19.32
C LYS A 283 20.80 -2.11 -18.09
N ALA A 284 19.74 -1.34 -17.86
CA ALA A 284 19.66 -0.44 -16.70
C ALA A 284 19.73 -1.19 -15.37
N LEU A 285 19.07 -2.35 -15.27
CA LEU A 285 19.16 -3.22 -14.09
C LEU A 285 20.57 -3.79 -13.90
N GLY A 286 21.29 -4.09 -14.98
CA GLY A 286 22.67 -4.60 -14.93
C GLY A 286 23.67 -3.55 -14.45
N GLU A 287 23.39 -2.28 -14.71
CA GLU A 287 24.18 -1.14 -14.25
C GLU A 287 23.88 -0.74 -12.79
N HIS A 288 22.75 -1.20 -12.24
CA HIS A 288 22.36 -0.89 -10.87
C HIS A 288 23.25 -1.59 -9.85
N SER A 289 23.78 -0.83 -8.87
CA SER A 289 24.78 -1.34 -7.93
C SER A 289 24.21 -2.10 -6.73
N LYS A 290 22.97 -1.81 -6.28
CA LYS A 290 22.39 -2.43 -5.07
C LYS A 290 21.24 -3.44 -5.26
N ILE A 291 20.53 -3.46 -6.39
CA ILE A 291 19.39 -4.37 -6.60
C ILE A 291 19.87 -5.83 -6.50
N ARG A 292 19.23 -6.58 -5.60
CA ARG A 292 19.47 -8.01 -5.36
C ARG A 292 18.35 -8.89 -5.89
N THR A 293 17.12 -8.38 -5.80
CA THR A 293 15.90 -9.12 -6.15
C THR A 293 15.14 -8.35 -7.21
N VAL A 294 14.85 -9.02 -8.32
CA VAL A 294 14.02 -8.49 -9.41
C VAL A 294 12.89 -9.46 -9.70
N THR A 295 11.65 -8.97 -9.68
CA THR A 295 10.50 -9.69 -10.20
C THR A 295 9.91 -8.91 -11.36
N LEU A 296 9.95 -9.51 -12.56
CA LEU A 296 9.33 -8.98 -13.77
C LEU A 296 8.08 -9.83 -14.05
N ALA A 297 6.92 -9.38 -13.58
CA ALA A 297 5.68 -10.12 -13.76
C ALA A 297 4.89 -9.57 -14.95
N PHE A 298 4.56 -10.46 -15.87
CA PHE A 298 3.45 -10.24 -16.80
C PHE A 298 2.21 -10.81 -16.17
N THR A 299 1.05 -10.30 -16.54
CA THR A 299 -0.19 -10.90 -16.08
C THR A 299 -0.37 -12.23 -16.78
N ASP A 300 -0.21 -13.34 -16.04
CA ASP A 300 -0.56 -14.70 -16.51
C ASP A 300 -1.99 -14.76 -17.06
N LYS A 301 -2.87 -13.88 -16.55
CA LYS A 301 -4.27 -13.73 -17.00
C LYS A 301 -4.43 -13.13 -18.40
N PHE A 302 -3.39 -12.52 -18.98
CA PHE A 302 -3.36 -12.08 -20.38
C PHE A 302 -2.46 -12.97 -21.25
N ALA A 303 -2.24 -14.23 -20.88
CA ALA A 303 -1.65 -15.24 -21.76
C ALA A 303 -2.61 -15.64 -22.92
N ASP A 304 -3.32 -14.66 -23.49
CA ASP A 304 -3.98 -14.84 -24.77
C ASP A 304 -2.92 -15.08 -25.86
N ALA A 305 -3.36 -15.65 -26.98
CA ALA A 305 -2.45 -16.00 -28.07
C ALA A 305 -1.70 -14.78 -28.63
N ALA A 306 -2.17 -13.55 -28.39
CA ALA A 306 -1.57 -12.33 -28.90
C ALA A 306 -0.34 -11.88 -28.10
N ARG A 307 -0.28 -12.17 -26.79
CA ARG A 307 0.87 -11.79 -25.94
C ARG A 307 1.91 -12.90 -25.75
N ARG A 308 1.65 -14.10 -26.27
CA ARG A 308 2.67 -15.16 -26.32
C ARG A 308 3.78 -14.76 -27.29
N LEU A 309 4.99 -14.67 -26.76
CA LEU A 309 6.18 -14.41 -27.56
C LEU A 309 6.46 -15.59 -28.50
N THR A 310 6.90 -15.28 -29.73
CA THR A 310 7.44 -16.30 -30.63
C THR A 310 8.70 -16.93 -30.01
N PRO A 311 9.11 -18.14 -30.42
CA PRO A 311 10.36 -18.74 -29.95
C PRO A 311 11.57 -17.81 -30.09
N GLU A 312 11.66 -17.07 -31.20
CA GLU A 312 12.73 -16.12 -31.46
C GLU A 312 12.73 -14.98 -30.45
N ARG A 313 11.56 -14.40 -30.15
CA ARG A 313 11.43 -13.33 -29.15
C ARG A 313 11.72 -13.83 -27.73
N ARG A 314 11.27 -15.05 -27.36
CA ARG A 314 11.61 -15.68 -26.07
C ARG A 314 13.12 -15.85 -25.92
N ARG A 315 13.78 -16.27 -26.99
CA ARG A 315 15.24 -16.39 -27.04
C ARG A 315 15.91 -15.05 -26.82
N THR A 316 15.57 -14.02 -27.60
CA THR A 316 16.13 -12.66 -27.45
C THR A 316 15.98 -12.14 -26.02
N ARG A 317 14.79 -12.27 -25.42
CA ARG A 317 14.55 -11.81 -24.04
C ARG A 317 15.31 -12.61 -23.00
N SER A 318 15.43 -13.92 -23.18
CA SER A 318 16.19 -14.79 -22.28
C SER A 318 17.70 -14.52 -22.38
N GLU A 319 18.21 -14.19 -23.58
CA GLU A 319 19.60 -13.73 -23.79
C GLU A 319 19.83 -12.39 -23.07
N ALA A 320 18.88 -11.46 -23.12
CA ALA A 320 18.96 -10.19 -22.39
C ALA A 320 18.98 -10.40 -20.87
N ILE A 321 18.17 -11.33 -20.33
CA ILE A 321 18.22 -11.70 -18.90
C ILE A 321 19.55 -12.37 -18.53
N LEU A 322 20.06 -13.25 -19.37
CA LEU A 322 21.37 -13.87 -19.15
C LEU A 322 22.47 -12.80 -19.10
N ASN A 323 22.44 -11.83 -20.01
CA ASN A 323 23.38 -10.70 -20.01
C ASN A 323 23.22 -9.82 -18.77
N LEU A 324 21.98 -9.53 -18.34
CA LEU A 324 21.69 -8.83 -17.08
C LEU A 324 22.36 -9.54 -15.90
N ILE A 325 22.19 -10.86 -15.79
CA ILE A 325 22.81 -11.62 -14.70
C ILE A 325 24.33 -11.61 -14.82
N GLN A 326 24.91 -11.70 -16.01
CA GLN A 326 26.36 -11.65 -16.18
C GLN A 326 26.97 -10.29 -15.85
N THR A 327 26.25 -9.21 -16.13
CA THR A 327 26.71 -7.83 -15.96
C THR A 327 26.42 -7.25 -14.58
N SER A 328 25.30 -7.63 -13.96
CA SER A 328 24.94 -7.15 -12.64
C SER A 328 25.93 -7.65 -11.57
N PRO A 329 26.43 -6.78 -10.68
CA PRO A 329 27.27 -7.23 -9.58
C PRO A 329 26.47 -7.87 -8.44
N THR A 330 25.17 -7.57 -8.31
CA THR A 330 24.42 -7.78 -7.06
C THR A 330 23.13 -8.59 -7.19
N ILE A 331 22.57 -8.75 -8.39
CA ILE A 331 21.36 -9.56 -8.58
C ILE A 331 21.63 -11.02 -8.24
N GLN A 332 20.85 -11.54 -7.29
CA GLN A 332 20.88 -12.90 -6.74
C GLN A 332 19.57 -13.63 -7.01
N GLU A 333 18.47 -12.89 -7.11
CA GLU A 333 17.14 -13.42 -7.35
C GLU A 333 16.50 -12.66 -8.51
N LEU A 334 16.10 -13.40 -9.55
CA LEU A 334 15.43 -12.85 -10.70
C LEU A 334 14.30 -13.79 -11.09
N ASN A 335 13.07 -13.29 -11.04
CA ASN A 335 11.87 -14.01 -11.46
C ASN A 335 11.27 -13.32 -12.69
N TRP A 336 10.98 -14.09 -13.73
CA TRP A 336 10.22 -13.65 -14.89
C TRP A 336 9.45 -14.84 -15.49
N PRO A 337 8.35 -14.61 -16.23
CA PRO A 337 7.34 -15.64 -16.45
C PRO A 337 7.86 -16.77 -17.34
N GLU A 338 7.59 -18.02 -16.96
CA GLU A 338 8.04 -19.22 -17.68
C GLU A 338 7.62 -19.22 -19.15
N PHE A 339 6.42 -18.73 -19.47
CA PHE A 339 5.93 -18.66 -20.85
C PHE A 339 6.66 -17.64 -21.73
N GLN A 340 7.51 -16.79 -21.15
CA GLN A 340 8.42 -15.88 -21.87
C GLN A 340 9.86 -16.39 -21.93
N GLN A 341 10.16 -17.51 -21.26
CA GLN A 341 11.48 -18.12 -21.26
C GLN A 341 11.71 -18.94 -22.53
N ASP A 342 12.91 -18.83 -23.06
CA ASP A 342 13.42 -19.82 -24.01
C ASP A 342 13.76 -21.10 -23.24
N GLU A 343 13.26 -22.23 -23.72
CA GLU A 343 13.36 -23.52 -23.03
C GLU A 343 14.82 -24.00 -22.89
N SER A 344 15.71 -23.54 -23.76
CA SER A 344 17.15 -23.89 -23.72
C SER A 344 17.96 -22.98 -22.81
N LEU A 345 17.52 -21.74 -22.59
CA LEU A 345 18.24 -20.74 -21.79
C LEU A 345 17.77 -20.64 -20.34
N GLY A 346 16.50 -20.98 -20.04
CA GLY A 346 15.97 -20.97 -18.67
C GLY A 346 16.85 -21.70 -17.65
N PRO A 347 17.25 -22.97 -17.90
CA PRO A 347 18.16 -23.70 -17.00
C PRO A 347 19.55 -23.05 -16.86
N VAL A 348 20.06 -22.40 -17.91
CA VAL A 348 21.37 -21.71 -17.88
C VAL A 348 21.30 -20.50 -16.98
N VAL A 349 20.23 -19.72 -17.09
CA VAL A 349 19.98 -18.56 -16.21
C VAL A 349 19.86 -19.01 -14.75
N GLN A 350 19.05 -20.04 -14.47
CA GLN A 350 18.86 -20.53 -13.11
C GLN A 350 20.18 -20.98 -12.48
N LYS A 351 21.01 -21.72 -13.24
CA LYS A 351 22.35 -22.13 -12.81
C LYS A 351 23.24 -20.92 -12.48
N GLN A 352 23.22 -19.86 -13.30
CA GLN A 352 24.00 -18.64 -13.04
C GLN A 352 23.55 -17.91 -11.76
N LEU A 353 22.24 -17.84 -11.51
CA LEU A 353 21.70 -17.28 -10.26
C LEU A 353 22.13 -18.09 -9.04
N GLU A 354 22.09 -19.43 -9.12
CA GLU A 354 22.56 -20.32 -8.06
C GLU A 354 24.06 -20.15 -7.77
N GLU A 355 24.89 -20.09 -8.83
CA GLU A 355 26.33 -19.84 -8.71
C GLU A 355 26.62 -18.50 -8.04
N LYS A 356 25.81 -17.46 -8.29
CA LYS A 356 25.95 -16.16 -7.62
C LYS A 356 25.53 -16.19 -6.16
N ARG A 357 24.42 -16.85 -5.83
CA ARG A 357 23.96 -17.00 -4.44
C ARG A 357 25.01 -17.70 -3.57
N GLY A 358 25.75 -18.65 -4.13
CA GLY A 358 26.82 -19.37 -3.41
C GLY A 358 28.12 -18.59 -3.21
N ARG A 359 28.30 -17.42 -3.84
CA ARG A 359 29.54 -16.61 -3.74
C ARG A 359 29.48 -15.51 -2.68
N ASN A 360 28.29 -15.14 -2.22
CA ASN A 360 28.05 -14.11 -1.20
C ASN A 360 27.71 -14.78 0.14
#